data_AF-A0A4Q9ELQ2-F1
#
_entry.id   AF-A0A4Q9ELQ2-F1
#
_cell.length_a   1.000
_cell.length_b   1.000
_cell.length_c   1.000
_cell.angle_alpha   90.00
_cell.angle_beta   90.00
_cell.angle_gamma   90.00
#
_symmetry.space_group_name_H-M   'P 1'
#
loop_
_entity.id
_entity.type
_entity.pdbx_description
1 polymer ?
#
loop_
_entity_poly.entity_id
_entity_poly.type
_entity_poly.pdbx_seq_one_letter_code
_entity_poly.pdbx_strand_id
1 'polypeptide(L)'
;MQLIYNYNEYYEWISKAFYYESRYDPTPLIDESEMLDFCNKSQPESYPCLAYLTVSTALSPFPTIKFIYKNQIHEWSQQFLVASK
;
A
#
# COMPACT_ATOMS: atom_id res chain seq x y z
N MET A 1 1.60 3.89 -6.12
CA MET A 1 2.51 4.04 -4.97
C MET A 1 2.18 5.35 -4.28
N GLN A 2 2.21 5.41 -2.95
CA GLN A 2 1.85 6.59 -2.15
C GLN A 2 2.74 6.65 -0.89
N LEU A 3 3.17 7.86 -0.48
CA LEU A 3 3.78 8.07 0.84
C LEU A 3 2.67 8.25 1.87
N ILE A 4 2.71 7.46 2.95
CA ILE A 4 1.66 7.37 3.95
C ILE A 4 2.25 7.68 5.33
N TYR A 5 1.68 8.65 6.04
CA TYR A 5 2.20 9.14 7.32
C TYR A 5 1.47 8.59 8.55
N ASN A 6 0.29 8.02 8.39
CA ASN A 6 -0.53 7.51 9.49
C ASN A 6 -1.62 6.55 8.99
N TYR A 7 -2.34 5.94 9.94
CA TYR A 7 -3.42 5.00 9.66
C TYR A 7 -4.59 5.61 8.87
N ASN A 8 -4.94 6.87 9.11
CA ASN A 8 -6.05 7.51 8.38
C ASN A 8 -5.73 7.62 6.89
N GLU A 9 -4.51 8.05 6.56
CA GLU A 9 -4.04 8.08 5.18
C GLU A 9 -3.95 6.68 4.55
N TYR A 10 -3.57 5.67 5.33
CA TYR A 10 -3.57 4.27 4.88
C TYR A 10 -4.97 3.80 4.52
N TYR A 11 -5.93 4.00 5.41
CA TYR A 11 -7.32 3.63 5.21
C TYR A 11 -7.91 4.30 3.97
N GLU A 12 -7.70 5.60 3.81
CA GLU A 12 -8.14 6.35 2.61
C GLU A 12 -7.50 5.81 1.33
N TRP A 13 -6.21 5.47 1.38
CA TRP A 13 -5.49 4.96 0.22
C TRP A 13 -6.00 3.58 -0.22
N ILE A 14 -6.18 2.64 0.70
CA ILE A 14 -6.78 1.32 0.39
C ILE A 14 -8.21 1.48 -0.11
N SER A 15 -9.01 2.36 0.51
CA SER A 15 -10.39 2.63 0.07
C SER A 15 -10.39 3.05 -1.40
N LYS A 16 -9.55 4.03 -1.76
CA LYS A 16 -9.43 4.49 -3.16
C LYS A 16 -8.93 3.40 -4.10
N ALA A 17 -7.96 2.59 -3.66
CA ALA A 17 -7.29 1.62 -4.51
C ALA A 17 -8.10 0.35 -4.80
N PHE A 18 -8.97 -0.08 -3.88
CA PHE A 18 -9.75 -1.31 -4.03
C PHE A 18 -11.25 -1.08 -4.33
N TYR A 19 -11.81 0.11 -4.02
CA TYR A 19 -13.27 0.33 -4.11
C TYR A 19 -13.72 1.20 -5.28
N TYR A 20 -12.92 2.18 -5.70
CA TYR A 20 -13.41 3.25 -6.60
C TYR A 20 -13.09 3.06 -8.08
N GLU A 21 -12.64 1.87 -8.53
CA GLU A 21 -12.33 1.64 -9.96
C GLU A 21 -13.50 1.14 -10.83
N SER A 22 -14.64 0.77 -10.24
CA SER A 22 -15.82 0.45 -11.04
C SER A 22 -16.50 1.73 -11.53
N ARG A 23 -16.18 2.18 -12.75
CA ARG A 23 -16.93 3.27 -13.42
C ARG A 23 -18.42 2.96 -13.67
N TYR A 24 -18.89 1.76 -13.29
CA TYR A 24 -20.20 1.23 -13.67
C TYR A 24 -21.08 0.79 -12.48
N ASP A 25 -20.52 0.65 -11.28
CA ASP A 25 -21.28 0.28 -10.09
C ASP A 25 -20.63 0.90 -8.84
N PRO A 26 -21.30 1.87 -8.18
CA PRO A 26 -20.81 2.50 -6.95
C PRO A 26 -21.01 1.61 -5.71
N THR A 27 -21.55 0.41 -5.87
CA THR A 27 -21.77 -0.50 -4.74
C THR A 27 -20.42 -1.03 -4.23
N PRO A 28 -20.09 -0.80 -2.94
CA PRO A 28 -18.88 -1.34 -2.33
C PRO A 28 -18.88 -2.88 -2.40
N LEU A 29 -17.74 -3.47 -2.77
CA LEU A 29 -17.56 -4.94 -2.80
C LEU A 29 -17.56 -5.59 -1.39
N ILE A 30 -17.21 -4.83 -0.35
CA ILE A 30 -17.23 -5.18 1.07
C ILE A 30 -17.83 -4.01 1.85
N ASP A 31 -18.38 -4.28 3.03
CA ASP A 31 -18.91 -3.24 3.90
C ASP A 31 -17.82 -2.49 4.69
N GLU A 32 -18.19 -1.42 5.41
CA GLU A 32 -17.25 -0.62 6.19
C GLU A 32 -16.54 -1.44 7.29
N SER A 33 -17.23 -2.43 7.87
CA SER A 33 -16.66 -3.26 8.93
C SER A 33 -15.62 -4.24 8.39
N GLU A 34 -15.88 -4.83 7.23
CA GLU A 34 -14.94 -5.67 6.50
C GLU A 34 -13.71 -4.87 6.05
N MET A 35 -13.92 -3.61 5.64
CA MET A 35 -12.86 -2.69 5.26
C MET A 35 -11.96 -2.30 6.44
N LEU A 36 -12.57 -2.01 7.60
CA LEU A 36 -11.85 -1.71 8.83
C LEU A 36 -11.04 -2.93 9.29
N ASP A 37 -11.62 -4.12 9.28
CA ASP A 37 -10.93 -5.36 9.64
C ASP A 37 -9.75 -5.64 8.70
N PHE A 38 -9.96 -5.47 7.38
CA PHE A 38 -8.88 -5.58 6.40
C PHE A 38 -7.75 -4.60 6.68
N CYS A 39 -8.05 -3.31 6.86
CA CYS A 39 -7.05 -2.27 7.09
C CYS A 39 -6.26 -2.54 8.38
N ASN A 40 -6.95 -2.94 9.45
CA ASN A 40 -6.31 -3.28 10.72
C ASN A 40 -5.30 -4.44 10.60
N LYS A 41 -5.62 -5.44 9.76
CA LYS A 41 -4.76 -6.61 9.53
C LYS A 41 -3.62 -6.36 8.54
N SER A 42 -3.82 -5.45 7.59
CA SER A 42 -2.90 -5.23 6.47
C SER A 42 -2.03 -3.97 6.60
N GLN A 43 -2.27 -3.14 7.61
CA GLN A 43 -1.53 -1.91 7.84
C GLN A 43 -0.01 -2.14 7.94
N PRO A 44 0.80 -1.14 7.56
CA PRO A 44 2.25 -1.22 7.73
C PRO A 44 2.65 -1.32 9.20
N GLU A 45 3.79 -1.96 9.45
CA GLU A 45 4.38 -2.06 10.79
C GLU A 45 4.78 -0.70 11.39
N SER A 46 5.08 0.29 10.54
CA SER A 46 5.45 1.62 10.98
C SER A 46 5.13 2.69 9.94
N TYR A 47 4.91 3.91 10.42
CA TYR A 47 4.76 5.11 9.62
C TYR A 47 5.92 6.10 9.88
N PRO A 48 6.29 6.95 8.92
CA PRO A 48 5.82 6.97 7.54
C PRO A 48 6.42 5.83 6.70
N CYS A 49 5.69 5.38 5.68
CA CYS A 49 6.18 4.40 4.70
C CYS A 49 5.69 4.72 3.28
N LEU A 50 6.42 4.23 2.26
CA LEU A 50 5.93 4.21 0.89
C LEU A 50 5.15 2.91 0.67
N ALA A 51 3.88 3.02 0.32
CA ALA A 51 3.02 1.89 0.02
C ALA A 51 2.79 1.75 -1.49
N TYR A 52 2.74 0.51 -1.99
CA TYR A 52 2.41 0.22 -3.38
C TYR A 52 1.69 -1.13 -3.52
N LEU A 53 0.92 -1.27 -4.58
CA LEU A 53 0.26 -2.52 -4.95
C LEU A 53 1.11 -3.25 -5.98
N THR A 54 1.26 -4.56 -5.80
CA THR A 54 1.88 -5.46 -6.77
C THR A 54 0.85 -6.43 -7.29
N VAL A 55 0.74 -6.56 -8.61
CA VAL A 55 -0.06 -7.61 -9.27
C VAL A 55 0.90 -8.72 -9.65
N SER A 56 0.80 -9.88 -9.00
CA SER A 56 1.84 -10.92 -9.06
C SER A 56 1.40 -12.13 -9.89
N THR A 57 1.61 -12.08 -11.20
CA THR A 57 1.60 -13.23 -12.12
C THR A 57 0.30 -14.05 -12.16
N ALA A 58 0.19 -15.01 -13.08
CA ALA A 58 -0.97 -15.91 -13.20
C ALA A 58 -1.25 -16.74 -11.92
N LEU A 59 -0.30 -16.81 -10.98
CA LEU A 59 -0.39 -17.59 -9.74
C LEU A 59 -0.93 -16.80 -8.54
N SER A 60 -0.96 -15.45 -8.58
CA SER A 60 -1.57 -14.63 -7.53
C SER A 60 -2.49 -13.58 -8.17
N PRO A 61 -3.76 -13.93 -8.40
CA PRO A 61 -4.71 -13.05 -9.08
C PRO A 61 -5.07 -11.80 -8.26
N PHE A 62 -4.72 -11.77 -6.97
CA PHE A 62 -5.05 -10.66 -6.08
C PHE A 62 -3.87 -9.68 -5.90
N PRO A 63 -4.13 -8.36 -5.96
CA PRO A 63 -3.13 -7.35 -5.63
C PRO A 63 -2.61 -7.54 -4.21
N THR A 64 -1.29 -7.51 -4.04
CA THR A 64 -0.65 -7.53 -2.72
C THR A 64 -0.14 -6.14 -2.37
N ILE A 65 -0.31 -5.73 -1.12
CA ILE A 65 0.22 -4.47 -0.60
C ILE A 65 1.67 -4.69 -0.15
N LYS A 66 2.55 -3.78 -0.54
CA LYS A 66 3.96 -3.76 -0.16
C LYS A 66 4.32 -2.41 0.42
N PHE A 67 5.22 -2.43 1.40
CA PHE A 67 5.69 -1.24 2.10
C PHE A 67 7.20 -1.12 1.97
N ILE A 68 7.67 0.12 1.81
CA ILE A 68 9.07 0.49 1.86
C ILE A 68 9.26 1.46 3.03
N TYR A 69 10.13 1.09 3.95
CA TYR A 69 10.37 1.83 5.19
C TYR A 69 11.57 2.75 5.10
N LYS A 70 11.64 3.71 6.03
CA LYS A 70 12.73 4.70 6.11
C LYS A 70 14.12 4.06 6.10
N ASN A 71 14.32 2.97 6.84
CA ASN A 71 15.62 2.28 6.90
C ASN A 71 16.02 1.71 5.54
N GLN A 72 15.09 1.11 4.80
CA GLN A 72 15.35 0.59 3.45
C GLN A 72 15.71 1.73 2.48
N ILE A 73 14.97 2.85 2.51
CA ILE A 73 15.29 4.03 1.68
C ILE A 73 16.69 4.56 2.02
N HIS A 74 17.03 4.62 3.31
CA HIS A 74 18.35 5.07 3.75
C HIS A 74 19.44 4.13 3.24
N GLU A 75 19.30 2.82 3.43
CA GLU A 75 20.25 1.81 2.94
C GLU A 75 20.45 1.91 1.42
N TRP A 76 19.37 2.01 0.65
CA TRP A 76 19.45 2.17 -0.80
C TRP A 76 20.17 3.46 -1.19
N SER A 77 19.87 4.57 -0.51
CA SER A 77 20.52 5.86 -0.78
C SER A 77 22.04 5.79 -0.62
N GLN A 78 22.54 5.02 0.35
CA GLN A 78 23.98 4.84 0.55
C GLN A 78 24.63 4.07 -0.60
N GLN A 79 23.93 3.10 -1.20
CA GLN A 79 24.46 2.33 -2.33
C GLN A 79 24.64 3.20 -3.58
N PHE A 80 23.73 4.15 -3.83
CA PHE A 80 23.88 5.11 -4.94
C PHE A 80 25.12 5.99 -4.80
N LEU A 81 25.46 6.41 -3.57
CA LEU A 81 26.65 7.21 -3.30
C LEU A 81 27.96 6.44 -3.55
N VAL A 82 27.96 5.12 -3.32
CA VAL A 82 29.12 4.25 -3.56
C VAL A 82 29.30 3.95 -5.04
N ALA A 83 28.22 3.76 -5.81
CA ALA A 83 28.27 3.49 -7.25
C ALA A 83 28.67 4.70 -8.10
N SER A 84 28.78 5.89 -7.50
CA SER A 84 29.12 7.15 -8.16
C SER A 84 30.62 7.52 -8.06
N LYS A 85 31.46 6.62 -7.52
CA LYS A 85 32.92 6.76 -7.42
C LYS A 85 33.62 5.77 -8.32
#